data_AF-A0A1P8WBR0-F1
#
_entry.id   AF-A0A1P8WBR0-F1
#
_cell.length_a   1.000
_cell.length_b   1.000
_cell.length_c   1.000
_cell.angle_alpha   90.00
_cell.angle_beta   90.00
_cell.angle_gamma   90.00
#
_symmetry.space_group_name_H-M   'P 1'
#
loop_
_entity.id
_entity.type
_entity.pdbx_description
1 polymer ?
#
loop_
_entity_poly.entity_id
_entity_poly.type
_entity_poly.pdbx_seq_one_letter_code
_entity_poly.pdbx_strand_id
1 'polypeptide(L)'
;MENRFAGAADLGDRRRRRLSQDDVPEYSSSDERPVERPIKWNDLSTVATRVDVRLLRRAISPRIWKHLVVLVLGLLGIAGLFYARQAVATPAETFTTDFDAAVPFEDTINVITGTLLLLAAQLALLIGWVRAGSDIDYKGRYRWWKWLAAGQAVLAILLLSNTANIVPELITALLQPFTGEISAARYAVVIVPAMTFWGIVLSKVVPDMSRSFWSQSLLLIAVLTVVVRFMLIHGAATATINPMTLNAMVLSAAFAAFASMLLHCRYVAYICNDPPVQRHQPKSETVVVDEWPAQATGEVDFPAEAIAAEAVVAEVDSVPDKATTRTKANSSGEEESQAATTARKTATRDAGSKRKSKRRRKAA
;
A
#
# COMPACT_ATOMS: atom_id res chain seq x y z
N MET A 1 18.21 -23.94 -42.10
CA MET A 1 18.54 -23.16 -40.89
C MET A 1 17.36 -23.30 -39.93
N GLU A 2 17.49 -24.16 -38.93
CA GLU A 2 16.44 -24.38 -37.92
C GLU A 2 16.51 -23.31 -36.83
N ASN A 3 15.49 -22.46 -36.77
CA ASN A 3 15.34 -21.46 -35.70
C ASN A 3 14.89 -22.16 -34.42
N ARG A 4 15.83 -22.73 -33.66
CA ARG A 4 15.55 -23.26 -32.32
C ARG A 4 15.38 -22.08 -31.35
N PHE A 5 14.13 -21.76 -31.05
CA PHE A 5 13.74 -20.78 -30.05
C PHE A 5 14.25 -21.23 -28.66
N ALA A 6 15.08 -20.42 -28.01
CA ALA A 6 15.76 -20.74 -26.75
C ALA A 6 14.84 -20.98 -25.53
N GLY A 7 13.51 -20.96 -25.71
CA GLY A 7 12.51 -21.27 -24.69
C GLY A 7 11.68 -22.54 -24.95
N ALA A 8 11.86 -23.22 -26.08
CA ALA A 8 11.02 -24.38 -26.43
C ALA A 8 11.32 -25.64 -25.60
N ALA A 9 12.56 -25.80 -25.12
CA ALA A 9 12.95 -26.93 -24.30
C ALA A 9 12.30 -26.93 -22.90
N ASP A 10 12.12 -25.74 -22.30
CA ASP A 10 11.59 -25.60 -20.93
C ASP A 10 10.05 -25.75 -20.86
N LEU A 11 9.36 -25.50 -21.99
CA LEU A 11 7.91 -25.75 -22.10
C LEU A 11 7.57 -27.25 -22.17
N GLY A 12 8.44 -28.06 -22.77
CA GLY A 12 8.27 -29.51 -22.85
C GLY A 12 8.32 -30.20 -21.48
N ASP A 13 9.25 -29.78 -20.62
CA ASP A 13 9.43 -30.34 -19.28
C ASP A 13 8.28 -29.98 -18.33
N ARG A 14 7.74 -28.77 -18.42
CA ARG A 14 6.53 -28.38 -17.68
C ARG A 14 5.31 -29.19 -18.07
N ARG A 15 5.16 -29.55 -19.35
CA ARG A 15 4.03 -30.35 -19.84
C ARG A 15 4.16 -31.81 -19.38
N ARG A 16 5.35 -32.39 -19.39
CA ARG A 16 5.59 -33.77 -18.91
C ARG A 16 5.30 -33.95 -17.42
N ARG A 17 5.62 -32.96 -16.57
CA ARG A 17 5.30 -33.03 -15.13
C ARG A 17 3.82 -32.97 -14.80
N ARG A 18 2.98 -32.41 -15.68
CA ARG A 18 1.52 -32.41 -15.49
C ARG A 18 0.89 -33.74 -15.85
N LEU A 19 1.47 -34.48 -16.81
CA LEU A 19 0.97 -35.78 -17.25
C LEU A 19 1.24 -36.93 -16.25
N SER A 20 2.19 -36.77 -15.32
CA SER A 20 2.47 -37.76 -14.28
C SER A 20 1.79 -37.49 -12.94
N GLN A 21 0.88 -36.51 -12.86
CA GLN A 21 0.10 -36.19 -11.65
C GLN A 21 -1.39 -36.49 -11.80
N ASP A 22 -1.83 -36.97 -12.96
CA ASP A 22 -3.21 -37.44 -13.19
C ASP A 22 -3.37 -38.93 -12.86
N ASP A 23 -2.54 -39.49 -11.97
CA ASP A 23 -2.85 -40.76 -11.31
C ASP A 23 -4.00 -40.51 -10.33
N VAL A 24 -5.19 -40.70 -10.87
CA VAL A 24 -6.52 -40.69 -10.22
C VAL A 24 -6.45 -41.44 -8.88
N PRO A 25 -6.60 -40.77 -7.73
CA PRO A 25 -6.96 -41.47 -6.51
C PRO A 25 -8.42 -41.94 -6.68
N GLU A 26 -8.56 -43.26 -6.73
CA GLU A 26 -9.81 -43.98 -6.61
C GLU A 26 -10.64 -43.40 -5.46
N TYR A 27 -11.84 -42.90 -5.77
CA TYR A 27 -12.78 -42.33 -4.81
C TYR A 27 -13.24 -43.43 -3.84
N SER A 28 -12.50 -43.60 -2.74
CA SER A 28 -13.01 -44.25 -1.54
C SER A 28 -13.97 -43.27 -0.86
N SER A 29 -15.27 -43.55 -0.99
CA SER A 29 -16.37 -42.85 -0.33
C SER A 29 -16.42 -43.16 1.17
N SER A 30 -15.37 -42.80 1.89
CA SER A 30 -15.40 -42.74 3.36
C SER A 30 -15.60 -41.29 3.79
N ASP A 31 -16.73 -41.05 4.44
CA ASP A 31 -17.15 -39.81 5.09
C ASP A 31 -16.30 -39.52 6.34
N GLU A 32 -14.98 -39.52 6.18
CA GLU A 32 -14.04 -39.10 7.21
C GLU A 32 -13.90 -37.59 7.15
N ARG A 33 -14.55 -36.92 8.13
CA ARG A 33 -14.32 -35.51 8.42
C ARG A 33 -12.81 -35.27 8.46
N PRO A 34 -12.27 -34.29 7.72
CA PRO A 34 -10.85 -34.01 7.72
C PRO A 34 -10.44 -33.66 9.15
N VAL A 35 -9.81 -34.61 9.83
CA VAL A 35 -9.19 -34.40 11.13
C VAL A 35 -8.06 -33.40 10.86
N GLU A 36 -8.27 -32.14 11.24
CA GLU A 36 -7.24 -31.12 11.28
C GLU A 36 -6.11 -31.64 12.18
N ARG A 37 -5.14 -32.33 11.57
CA ARG A 37 -3.93 -32.71 12.29
C ARG A 37 -3.23 -31.39 12.63
N PRO A 38 -2.98 -31.10 13.92
CA PRO A 38 -2.24 -29.90 14.28
C PRO A 38 -0.88 -29.98 13.59
N ILE A 39 -0.64 -29.04 12.67
CA ILE A 39 0.61 -28.93 11.93
C ILE A 39 1.72 -28.84 12.98
N LYS A 40 2.50 -29.92 13.10
CA LYS A 40 3.57 -30.02 14.07
C LYS A 40 4.68 -29.07 13.59
N TRP A 41 4.81 -27.92 14.25
CA TRP A 41 5.77 -26.84 13.93
C TRP A 41 7.24 -27.28 13.83
N ASN A 42 7.56 -28.53 14.16
CA ASN A 42 8.92 -29.07 14.13
C ASN A 42 9.34 -29.61 12.77
N ASP A 43 8.44 -29.76 11.78
CA ASP A 43 8.80 -30.24 10.44
C ASP A 43 9.25 -29.13 9.46
N LEU A 44 9.29 -27.87 9.91
CA LEU A 44 9.82 -26.74 9.13
C LEU A 44 11.34 -26.83 8.85
N SER A 45 12.03 -27.84 9.36
CA SER A 45 13.45 -28.09 9.08
C SER A 45 13.72 -28.88 7.80
N THR A 46 12.76 -29.66 7.28
CA THR A 46 13.01 -30.57 6.14
C THR A 46 12.91 -29.87 4.78
N VAL A 47 12.07 -28.84 4.63
CA VAL A 47 11.88 -28.11 3.37
C VAL A 47 12.94 -27.01 3.13
N ALA A 48 13.70 -26.63 4.16
CA ALA A 48 14.67 -25.52 4.09
C ALA A 48 16.05 -25.89 3.51
N THR A 49 16.17 -26.99 2.75
CA THR A 49 17.46 -27.61 2.41
C THR A 49 18.13 -27.09 1.12
N ARG A 50 17.50 -26.23 0.31
CA ARG A 50 18.05 -25.88 -1.03
C ARG A 50 18.64 -24.48 -1.20
N VAL A 51 18.58 -23.61 -0.20
CA VAL A 51 19.22 -22.29 -0.27
C VAL A 51 20.08 -22.13 0.98
N ASP A 52 21.21 -21.44 0.92
CA ASP A 52 22.11 -21.17 2.06
C ASP A 52 21.49 -20.27 3.14
N VAL A 53 20.31 -20.65 3.65
CA VAL A 53 19.59 -19.99 4.75
C VAL A 53 20.38 -20.05 6.07
N ARG A 54 21.50 -20.79 6.10
CA ARG A 54 22.40 -20.87 7.24
C ARG A 54 23.01 -19.52 7.59
N LEU A 55 23.47 -18.76 6.59
CA LEU A 55 24.04 -17.42 6.82
C LEU A 55 22.96 -16.45 7.29
N LEU A 56 21.77 -16.53 6.70
CA LEU A 56 20.61 -15.72 7.12
C LEU A 56 20.22 -16.00 8.56
N ARG A 57 20.13 -17.28 8.96
CA ARG A 57 19.81 -17.67 10.34
C ARG A 57 20.87 -17.22 11.33
N ARG A 58 22.12 -17.07 10.89
CA ARG A 58 23.20 -16.51 11.71
C ARG A 58 23.07 -14.99 11.85
N ALA A 59 22.71 -14.29 10.78
CA ALA A 59 22.56 -12.84 10.79
C ALA A 59 21.31 -12.37 11.57
N ILE A 60 20.18 -13.08 11.45
CA ILE A 60 18.91 -12.67 12.05
C ILE A 60 18.58 -13.61 13.20
N SER A 61 18.54 -13.07 14.43
CA SER A 61 18.19 -13.88 15.61
C SER A 61 16.74 -14.39 15.58
N PRO A 62 16.49 -15.66 15.99
CA PRO A 62 15.14 -16.22 16.13
C PRO A 62 14.38 -15.65 17.33
N ARG A 63 15.04 -14.94 18.26
CA ARG A 63 14.38 -14.36 19.45
C ARG A 63 13.87 -12.94 19.18
N ILE A 64 12.56 -12.69 19.37
CA ILE A 64 11.93 -11.41 19.00
C ILE A 64 12.44 -10.24 19.84
N TRP A 65 12.75 -10.50 21.11
CA TRP A 65 13.24 -9.48 22.03
C TRP A 65 14.52 -8.82 21.55
N LYS A 66 15.41 -9.52 20.82
CA LYS A 66 16.64 -8.90 20.29
C LYS A 66 16.33 -7.82 19.27
N HIS A 67 15.35 -8.06 18.40
CA HIS A 67 14.88 -7.07 17.43
C HIS A 67 14.20 -5.91 18.14
N LEU A 68 13.36 -6.18 19.15
CA LEU A 68 12.75 -5.13 19.95
C LEU A 68 13.79 -4.27 20.67
N VAL A 69 14.85 -4.85 21.22
CA VAL A 69 15.95 -4.09 21.83
C VAL A 69 16.63 -3.18 20.80
N VAL A 70 16.93 -3.66 19.60
CA VAL A 70 17.49 -2.83 18.51
C VAL A 70 16.56 -1.67 18.16
N LEU A 71 15.25 -1.92 18.07
CA LEU A 71 14.26 -0.88 17.78
C LEU A 71 14.14 0.13 18.91
N VAL A 72 14.11 -0.31 20.17
CA VAL A 72 14.05 0.59 21.33
C VAL A 72 15.32 1.44 21.41
N LEU A 73 16.51 0.85 21.24
CA LEU A 73 17.76 1.59 21.22
C LEU A 73 17.82 2.60 20.06
N GLY A 74 17.34 2.21 18.86
CA GLY A 74 17.24 3.13 17.73
C GLY A 74 16.30 4.31 18.02
N LEU A 75 15.13 4.04 18.62
CA LEU A 75 14.17 5.07 19.00
C LEU A 75 14.74 6.00 20.09
N LEU A 76 15.42 5.46 21.10
CA LEU A 76 16.12 6.24 22.13
C LEU A 76 17.23 7.10 21.52
N GLY A 77 17.98 6.58 20.54
CA GLY A 77 18.99 7.35 19.81
C GLY A 77 18.38 8.52 19.04
N ILE A 78 17.26 8.29 18.34
CA ILE A 78 16.53 9.35 17.64
C ILE A 78 16.00 10.40 18.63
N ALA A 79 15.37 9.97 19.73
CA ALA A 79 14.86 10.88 20.75
C ALA A 79 15.99 11.69 21.41
N GLY A 80 17.10 11.03 21.75
CA GLY A 80 18.30 11.65 22.31
C GLY A 80 18.93 12.69 21.36
N LEU A 81 18.95 12.41 20.06
CA LEU A 81 19.43 13.37 19.05
C LEU A 81 18.59 14.65 19.02
N PHE A 82 17.26 14.54 19.04
CA PHE A 82 16.38 15.71 19.10
C PHE A 82 16.45 16.43 20.44
N TYR A 83 16.55 15.71 21.55
CA TYR A 83 16.73 16.29 22.87
C TYR A 83 18.04 17.08 22.98
N ALA A 84 19.15 16.51 22.50
CA ALA A 84 20.45 17.18 22.46
C ALA A 84 20.39 18.47 21.62
N ARG A 85 19.73 18.43 20.46
CA ARG A 85 19.54 19.62 19.63
C ARG A 85 18.73 20.71 20.35
N GLN A 86 17.65 20.31 21.04
CA GLN A 86 16.84 21.25 21.81
C GLN A 86 17.61 21.87 22.99
N ALA A 87 18.44 21.07 23.68
CA ALA A 87 19.25 21.53 24.81
C ALA A 87 20.36 22.51 24.37
N VAL A 88 20.92 22.34 23.17
CA VAL A 88 21.87 23.33 22.59
C VAL A 88 21.16 24.60 22.14
N ALA A 89 19.91 24.51 21.70
CA ALA A 89 19.13 25.67 21.26
C ALA A 89 18.68 26.59 22.41
N THR A 90 18.76 26.15 23.68
CA THR A 90 18.54 27.04 24.82
C THR A 90 19.80 27.88 25.06
N PRO A 91 19.70 29.22 25.11
CA PRO A 91 20.85 30.12 25.25
C PRO A 91 21.41 30.07 26.68
N ALA A 92 22.07 28.97 27.01
CA ALA A 92 23.01 28.92 28.12
C ALA A 92 24.37 29.25 27.53
N GLU A 93 24.76 30.51 27.65
CA GLU A 93 26.10 31.03 27.39
C GLU A 93 27.13 30.04 27.97
N THR A 94 27.96 29.37 27.14
CA THR A 94 29.44 29.29 27.29
C THR A 94 30.17 28.12 26.62
N PHE A 95 29.57 27.05 26.04
CA PHE A 95 30.41 25.86 25.73
C PHE A 95 30.21 25.06 24.42
N THR A 96 29.39 25.48 23.46
CA THR A 96 29.05 24.60 22.31
C THR A 96 29.31 25.16 20.91
N THR A 97 30.13 26.19 20.76
CA THR A 97 30.43 26.78 19.44
C THR A 97 31.17 25.84 18.48
N ASP A 98 31.90 24.84 18.98
CA ASP A 98 32.76 24.02 18.12
C ASP A 98 32.05 22.81 17.49
N PHE A 99 30.95 22.31 18.10
CA PHE A 99 30.23 21.15 17.58
C PHE A 99 29.18 21.52 16.53
N ASP A 100 28.51 22.67 16.67
CA ASP A 100 27.55 23.19 15.68
C ASP A 100 28.27 23.71 14.41
N ALA A 101 29.57 24.01 14.48
CA ALA A 101 30.37 24.45 13.33
C ALA A 101 30.88 23.31 12.43
N ALA A 102 30.96 22.07 12.94
CA ALA A 102 31.64 20.97 12.25
C ALA A 102 30.71 20.16 11.31
N VAL A 103 29.45 19.91 11.69
CA VAL A 103 28.48 19.20 10.85
C VAL A 103 27.07 19.76 11.09
N PRO A 104 26.38 20.28 10.06
CA PRO A 104 25.03 20.78 10.25
C PRO A 104 24.07 19.63 10.62
N PHE A 105 23.14 19.91 11.53
CA PHE A 105 22.16 18.95 12.04
C PHE A 105 21.35 18.27 10.91
N GLU A 106 21.06 19.02 9.84
CA GLU A 106 20.34 18.52 8.67
C GLU A 106 21.12 17.44 7.92
N ASP A 107 22.43 17.61 7.73
CA ASP A 107 23.29 16.60 7.11
C ASP A 107 23.34 15.33 7.97
N THR A 108 23.40 15.49 9.30
CA THR A 108 23.35 14.35 10.23
C THR A 108 22.04 13.57 10.07
N ILE A 109 20.89 14.25 9.99
CA ILE A 109 19.59 13.62 9.77
C ILE A 109 19.54 12.93 8.41
N ASN A 110 20.06 13.56 7.35
CA ASN A 110 20.10 12.98 6.01
C ASN A 110 20.96 11.71 5.97
N VAL A 111 22.11 11.72 6.65
CA VAL A 111 22.99 10.55 6.78
C VAL A 111 22.30 9.42 7.56
N ILE A 112 21.69 9.71 8.71
CA ILE A 112 20.99 8.68 9.50
C ILE A 112 19.77 8.14 8.73
N THR A 113 18.99 9.01 8.10
CA THR A 113 17.83 8.61 7.29
C THR A 113 18.26 7.76 6.11
N GLY A 114 19.27 8.20 5.36
CA GLY A 114 19.80 7.48 4.21
C GLY A 114 20.37 6.11 4.60
N THR A 115 21.11 6.02 5.71
CA THR A 115 21.62 4.73 6.22
C THR A 115 20.50 3.79 6.66
N LEU A 116 19.46 4.29 7.35
CA LEU A 116 18.28 3.48 7.71
C LEU A 116 17.54 2.95 6.48
N LEU A 117 17.38 3.78 5.43
CA LEU A 117 16.77 3.35 4.17
C LEU A 117 17.63 2.34 3.42
N LEU A 118 18.97 2.48 3.46
CA LEU A 118 19.89 1.52 2.86
C LEU A 118 19.82 0.16 3.58
N LEU A 119 19.76 0.17 4.92
CA LEU A 119 19.53 -1.05 5.70
C LEU A 119 18.15 -1.66 5.40
N ALA A 120 17.10 -0.84 5.27
CA ALA A 120 15.78 -1.29 4.85
C ALA A 120 15.82 -1.94 3.47
N ALA A 121 16.55 -1.35 2.52
CA ALA A 121 16.73 -1.88 1.16
C ALA A 121 17.44 -3.24 1.17
N GLN A 122 18.50 -3.39 1.96
CA GLN A 122 19.20 -4.66 2.13
C GLN A 122 18.28 -5.75 2.71
N LEU A 123 17.49 -5.41 3.73
CA LEU A 123 16.50 -6.33 4.31
C LEU A 123 15.40 -6.70 3.29
N ALA A 124 14.94 -5.75 2.47
CA ALA A 124 13.97 -6.01 1.41
C ALA A 124 14.53 -6.95 0.32
N LEU A 125 15.80 -6.79 -0.08
CA LEU A 125 16.48 -7.75 -0.97
C LEU A 125 16.55 -9.13 -0.34
N LEU A 126 16.88 -9.20 0.94
CA LEU A 126 16.99 -10.45 1.69
C LEU A 126 15.65 -11.17 1.77
N ILE A 127 14.56 -10.45 2.02
CA ILE A 127 13.18 -10.97 1.96
C ILE A 127 12.88 -11.52 0.57
N GLY A 128 13.18 -10.75 -0.48
CA GLY A 128 12.99 -11.16 -1.87
C GLY A 128 13.81 -12.40 -2.24
N TRP A 129 15.03 -12.52 -1.73
CA TRP A 129 15.91 -13.67 -1.93
C TRP A 129 15.35 -14.93 -1.29
N VAL A 130 14.92 -14.84 -0.03
CA VAL A 130 14.37 -15.98 0.72
C VAL A 130 13.09 -16.50 0.05
N ARG A 131 12.22 -15.58 -0.38
CA ARG A 131 10.98 -15.91 -1.09
C ARG A 131 11.21 -16.46 -2.49
N ALA A 132 12.28 -16.09 -3.17
CA ALA A 132 12.64 -16.66 -4.46
C ALA A 132 12.93 -18.17 -4.40
N GLY A 133 13.27 -18.68 -3.21
CA GLY A 133 13.46 -20.12 -2.96
C GLY A 133 12.19 -20.89 -2.60
N SER A 134 11.03 -20.24 -2.49
CA SER A 134 9.75 -20.92 -2.23
C SER A 134 9.19 -21.52 -3.53
N ASP A 135 8.90 -22.82 -3.52
CA ASP A 135 8.25 -23.52 -4.63
C ASP A 135 6.81 -23.06 -4.87
N ILE A 136 6.22 -22.27 -3.97
CA ILE A 136 4.83 -21.81 -4.08
C ILE A 136 4.76 -20.44 -4.79
N ASP A 137 5.88 -19.70 -4.93
CA ASP A 137 5.90 -18.34 -5.48
C ASP A 137 6.28 -18.24 -6.97
N TYR A 138 5.82 -19.17 -7.82
CA TYR A 138 6.06 -19.10 -9.27
C TYR A 138 5.41 -17.91 -9.98
N LYS A 139 4.50 -17.17 -9.32
CA LYS A 139 3.85 -15.97 -9.88
C LYS A 139 4.80 -14.75 -9.94
N GLY A 140 6.05 -14.89 -9.51
CA GLY A 140 7.07 -13.84 -9.60
C GLY A 140 6.84 -12.68 -8.63
N ARG A 141 6.09 -12.90 -7.53
CA ARG A 141 5.80 -11.83 -6.56
C ARG A 141 7.05 -11.37 -5.83
N TYR A 142 8.00 -12.27 -5.59
CA TYR A 142 9.32 -11.94 -5.06
C TYR A 142 10.05 -10.82 -5.85
N ARG A 143 9.74 -10.59 -7.14
CA ARG A 143 10.35 -9.51 -7.94
C ARG A 143 9.99 -8.12 -7.42
N TRP A 144 8.81 -7.95 -6.82
CA TRP A 144 8.38 -6.67 -6.25
C TRP A 144 9.22 -6.26 -5.04
N TRP A 145 9.76 -7.22 -4.28
CA TRP A 145 10.71 -6.94 -3.21
C TRP A 145 12.03 -6.37 -3.72
N LYS A 146 12.51 -6.81 -4.89
CA LYS A 146 13.69 -6.22 -5.55
C LYS A 146 13.42 -4.79 -5.99
N TRP A 147 12.23 -4.50 -6.52
CA TRP A 147 11.84 -3.14 -6.88
C TRP A 147 11.69 -2.23 -5.65
N LEU A 148 11.12 -2.75 -4.56
CA LEU A 148 11.06 -2.04 -3.28
C LEU A 148 12.46 -1.68 -2.79
N ALA A 149 13.37 -2.66 -2.78
CA ALA A 149 14.75 -2.43 -2.37
C ALA A 149 15.48 -1.43 -3.28
N ALA A 150 15.33 -1.54 -4.60
CA ALA A 150 15.92 -0.61 -5.55
C ALA A 150 15.41 0.81 -5.30
N GLY A 151 14.10 0.99 -5.10
CA GLY A 151 13.51 2.29 -4.75
C GLY A 151 14.08 2.85 -3.44
N GLN A 152 14.18 2.02 -2.39
CA GLN A 152 14.73 2.45 -1.09
C GLN A 152 16.22 2.81 -1.21
N ALA A 153 17.00 2.05 -1.99
CA ALA A 153 18.42 2.31 -2.21
C ALA A 153 18.65 3.61 -3.00
N VAL A 154 17.86 3.85 -4.05
CA VAL A 154 17.90 5.12 -4.79
C VAL A 154 17.59 6.29 -3.86
N LEU A 155 16.52 6.20 -3.06
CA LEU A 155 16.17 7.24 -2.10
C LEU A 155 17.28 7.46 -1.05
N ALA A 156 17.89 6.38 -0.56
CA ALA A 156 19.02 6.46 0.37
C ALA A 156 20.22 7.19 -0.24
N ILE A 157 20.58 6.88 -1.50
CA ILE A 157 21.69 7.54 -2.21
C ILE A 157 21.39 9.03 -2.42
N LEU A 158 20.16 9.38 -2.82
CA LEU A 158 19.76 10.78 -3.01
C LEU A 158 19.85 11.59 -1.72
N LEU A 159 19.51 10.99 -0.57
CA LEU A 159 19.64 11.63 0.74
C LEU A 159 21.09 11.74 1.19
N LEU A 160 21.88 10.66 1.06
CA LEU A 160 23.30 10.65 1.44
C LEU A 160 24.16 11.62 0.63
N SER A 161 23.80 11.82 -0.65
CA SER A 161 24.49 12.76 -1.53
C SER A 161 23.92 14.18 -1.49
N ASN A 162 22.87 14.43 -0.70
CA ASN A 162 22.13 15.69 -0.66
C ASN A 162 21.64 16.17 -2.04
N THR A 163 21.41 15.25 -2.98
CA THR A 163 21.00 15.55 -4.37
C THR A 163 19.48 15.52 -4.55
N ALA A 164 18.72 15.22 -3.50
CA ALA A 164 17.26 15.10 -3.57
C ALA A 164 16.56 16.37 -4.09
N ASN A 165 17.10 17.56 -3.80
CA ASN A 165 16.57 18.84 -4.30
C ASN A 165 17.07 19.20 -5.71
N ILE A 166 18.27 18.73 -6.07
CA ILE A 166 18.91 19.01 -7.37
C ILE A 166 18.22 18.24 -8.50
N VAL A 167 17.75 17.01 -8.23
CA VAL A 167 17.12 16.16 -9.26
C VAL A 167 15.86 16.80 -9.87
N PRO A 168 14.89 17.32 -9.08
CA PRO A 168 13.77 18.09 -9.63
C PRO A 168 14.20 19.30 -10.45
N GLU A 169 15.18 20.07 -9.98
CA GLU A 169 15.68 21.24 -10.71
C GLU A 169 16.24 20.84 -12.08
N LEU A 170 17.11 19.82 -12.11
CA LEU A 170 17.71 19.31 -13.34
C LEU A 170 16.65 18.79 -14.32
N ILE A 171 15.69 17.99 -13.85
CA ILE A 171 14.62 17.46 -14.70
C ILE A 171 13.78 18.60 -15.25
N THR A 172 13.44 19.60 -14.44
CA THR A 172 12.65 20.75 -14.91
C THR A 172 13.40 21.61 -15.91
N ALA A 173 14.71 21.81 -15.73
CA ALA A 173 15.55 22.50 -16.71
C ALA A 173 15.61 21.75 -18.05
N LEU A 174 15.67 20.41 -18.01
CA LEU A 174 15.67 19.57 -19.22
C LEU A 174 14.31 19.59 -19.96
N LEU A 175 13.20 19.70 -19.23
CA LEU A 175 11.85 19.76 -19.81
C LEU A 175 11.40 21.17 -20.22
N GLN A 176 12.07 22.21 -19.73
CA GLN A 176 11.74 23.61 -20.01
C GLN A 176 11.54 23.93 -21.52
N PRO A 177 12.36 23.41 -22.46
CA PRO A 177 12.16 23.67 -23.89
C PRO A 177 10.84 23.11 -24.45
N PHE A 178 10.30 22.05 -23.84
CA PHE A 178 9.10 21.37 -24.32
C PHE A 178 7.82 21.86 -23.61
N THR A 179 7.92 22.18 -22.32
CA THR A 179 6.76 22.51 -21.48
C THR A 179 6.61 24.00 -21.16
N GLY A 180 7.63 24.82 -21.48
CA GLY A 180 7.70 26.20 -21.04
C GLY A 180 8.04 26.35 -19.54
N GLU A 181 8.01 27.58 -19.03
CA GLU A 181 8.27 27.88 -17.62
C GLU A 181 7.09 27.50 -16.73
N ILE A 182 7.11 26.28 -16.20
CA ILE A 182 6.11 25.83 -15.22
C ILE A 182 6.73 25.84 -13.82
N SER A 183 6.82 27.02 -13.21
CA SER A 183 7.37 27.20 -11.85
C SER A 183 6.59 26.41 -10.78
N ALA A 184 5.26 26.34 -10.91
CA ALA A 184 4.38 25.66 -9.95
C ALA A 184 4.42 24.11 -10.05
N ALA A 185 4.80 23.54 -11.20
CA ALA A 185 4.78 22.09 -11.42
C ALA A 185 6.14 21.41 -11.22
N ARG A 186 7.18 22.16 -10.83
CA ARG A 186 8.56 21.66 -10.79
C ARG A 186 8.71 20.34 -10.01
N TYR A 187 8.18 20.32 -8.80
CA TYR A 187 8.20 19.13 -7.94
C TYR A 187 7.21 18.05 -8.39
N ALA A 188 6.09 18.44 -8.99
CA ALA A 188 5.06 17.51 -9.44
C ALA A 188 5.58 16.57 -10.55
N VAL A 189 6.43 17.08 -11.45
CA VAL A 189 6.99 16.29 -12.56
C VAL A 189 7.80 15.09 -12.08
N VAL A 190 8.51 15.19 -10.96
CA VAL A 190 9.31 14.08 -10.40
C VAL A 190 8.49 13.25 -9.42
N ILE A 191 7.71 13.92 -8.57
CA ILE A 191 7.07 13.27 -7.43
C ILE A 191 5.86 12.47 -7.86
N VAL A 192 5.09 12.93 -8.86
CA VAL A 192 3.93 12.16 -9.34
C VAL A 192 4.38 10.80 -9.88
N PRO A 193 5.32 10.69 -10.85
CA PRO A 193 5.81 9.38 -11.30
C PRO A 193 6.40 8.52 -10.19
N ALA A 194 7.17 9.13 -9.27
CA ALA A 194 7.73 8.41 -8.13
C ALA A 194 6.63 7.82 -7.24
N MET A 195 5.61 8.61 -6.89
CA MET A 195 4.48 8.17 -6.08
C MET A 195 3.66 7.09 -6.77
N THR A 196 3.47 7.18 -8.09
CA THR A 196 2.79 6.13 -8.86
C THR A 196 3.59 4.83 -8.84
N PHE A 197 4.91 4.90 -9.06
CA PHE A 197 5.80 3.75 -8.98
C PHE A 197 5.75 3.10 -7.60
N TRP A 198 5.90 3.89 -6.54
CA TRP A 198 5.80 3.41 -5.16
C TRP A 198 4.44 2.83 -4.82
N GLY A 199 3.35 3.46 -5.29
CA GLY A 199 2.00 2.95 -5.11
C GLY A 199 1.81 1.58 -5.75
N ILE A 200 2.34 1.36 -6.95
CA ILE A 200 2.32 0.06 -7.62
C ILE A 200 3.11 -0.98 -6.82
N VAL A 201 4.35 -0.66 -6.42
CA VAL A 201 5.20 -1.59 -5.63
C VAL A 201 4.52 -1.93 -4.30
N LEU A 202 4.05 -0.94 -3.56
CA LEU A 202 3.38 -1.13 -2.27
C LEU A 202 2.07 -1.91 -2.40
N SER A 203 1.29 -1.71 -3.47
CA SER A 203 0.06 -2.49 -3.71
C SER A 203 0.32 -3.99 -3.82
N LYS A 204 1.54 -4.39 -4.20
CA LYS A 204 1.96 -5.79 -4.34
C LYS A 204 2.65 -6.31 -3.08
N VAL A 205 3.44 -5.47 -2.41
CA VAL A 205 4.17 -5.83 -1.18
C VAL A 205 3.26 -5.86 0.05
N VAL A 206 2.36 -4.89 0.22
CA VAL A 206 1.54 -4.77 1.44
C VAL A 206 0.65 -6.01 1.68
N PRO A 207 -0.08 -6.56 0.69
CA PRO A 207 -0.84 -7.80 0.88
C PRO A 207 0.04 -8.99 1.28
N ASP A 208 1.31 -8.97 0.85
CA ASP A 208 2.29 -10.00 1.15
C ASP A 208 2.74 -9.98 2.62
N MET A 209 2.59 -8.83 3.27
CA MET A 209 2.89 -8.60 4.69
C MET A 209 1.68 -8.81 5.60
N SER A 210 0.51 -9.15 5.06
CA SER A 210 -0.78 -9.25 5.79
C SER A 210 -0.77 -10.18 7.01
N ARG A 211 0.10 -11.18 7.03
CA ARG A 211 0.24 -12.10 8.18
C ARG A 211 1.03 -11.50 9.35
N SER A 212 1.77 -10.42 9.12
CA SER A 212 2.61 -9.75 10.12
C SER A 212 2.10 -8.32 10.34
N PHE A 213 0.99 -8.20 11.09
CA PHE A 213 0.28 -6.95 11.35
C PHE A 213 1.22 -5.80 11.74
N TRP A 214 2.09 -5.98 12.74
CA TRP A 214 3.00 -4.95 13.22
C TRP A 214 3.92 -4.39 12.13
N SER A 215 4.47 -5.27 11.31
CA SER A 215 5.35 -4.87 10.21
C SER A 215 4.58 -4.10 9.13
N GLN A 216 3.39 -4.59 8.76
CA GLN A 216 2.53 -3.92 7.79
C GLN A 216 2.10 -2.53 8.29
N SER A 217 1.67 -2.43 9.55
CA SER A 217 1.28 -1.15 10.17
C SER A 217 2.43 -0.16 10.18
N LEU A 218 3.65 -0.57 10.53
CA LEU A 218 4.83 0.30 10.51
C LEU A 218 5.18 0.79 9.10
N LEU A 219 5.04 -0.07 8.08
CA LEU A 219 5.26 0.36 6.69
C LEU A 219 4.22 1.39 6.26
N LEU A 220 2.95 1.17 6.60
CA LEU A 220 1.88 2.11 6.27
C LEU A 220 2.05 3.44 7.01
N ILE A 221 2.48 3.42 8.27
CA ILE A 221 2.83 4.63 9.03
C ILE A 221 3.98 5.36 8.32
N ALA A 222 5.05 4.66 7.95
CA ALA A 222 6.17 5.27 7.23
C ALA A 222 5.71 5.98 5.95
N VAL A 223 4.90 5.31 5.12
CA VAL A 223 4.37 5.87 3.88
C VAL A 223 3.48 7.07 4.18
N LEU A 224 2.53 6.94 5.11
CA LEU A 224 1.62 8.02 5.49
C LEU A 224 2.38 9.25 6.00
N THR A 225 3.40 9.05 6.83
CA THR A 225 4.25 10.14 7.34
C THR A 225 4.98 10.87 6.21
N VAL A 226 5.48 10.16 5.20
CA VAL A 226 6.11 10.78 4.01
C VAL A 226 5.07 11.57 3.19
N VAL A 227 3.87 11.02 2.98
CA VAL A 227 2.80 11.72 2.25
C VAL A 227 2.35 12.99 2.99
N VAL A 228 2.14 12.88 4.31
CA VAL A 228 1.78 14.03 5.15
C VAL A 228 2.87 15.08 5.11
N ARG A 229 4.14 14.70 5.27
CA ARG A 229 5.26 15.63 5.13
C ARG A 229 5.27 16.31 3.76
N PHE A 230 5.06 15.56 2.69
CA PHE A 230 5.01 16.12 1.34
C PHE A 230 3.88 17.16 1.20
N MET A 231 2.68 16.84 1.69
CA MET A 231 1.55 17.77 1.72
C MET A 231 1.83 19.01 2.58
N LEU A 232 2.60 18.87 3.66
CA LEU A 232 2.97 20.00 4.52
C LEU A 232 4.02 20.92 3.88
N ILE A 233 4.94 20.39 3.07
CA ILE A 233 5.97 21.18 2.39
C ILE A 233 5.40 21.90 1.16
N HIS A 234 4.54 21.24 0.39
CA HIS A 234 4.07 21.74 -0.91
C HIS A 234 2.59 22.12 -0.93
N GLY A 235 1.83 21.85 0.13
CA GLY A 235 0.43 22.23 0.22
C GLY A 235 0.24 23.72 0.54
N ALA A 236 -0.97 24.22 0.32
CA ALA A 236 -1.36 25.62 0.56
C ALA A 236 -1.45 26.02 2.04
N ALA A 237 -1.03 25.15 2.96
CA ALA A 237 -0.99 25.47 4.39
C ALA A 237 0.20 26.41 4.65
N THR A 238 -0.06 27.71 4.61
CA THR A 238 0.88 28.82 4.90
C THR A 238 1.38 28.86 6.35
N ALA A 239 1.17 27.80 7.14
CA ALA A 239 1.68 27.72 8.49
C ALA A 239 3.20 27.47 8.43
N THR A 240 3.98 28.30 9.12
CA THR A 240 5.42 28.14 9.31
C THR A 240 5.67 26.90 10.18
N ILE A 241 5.70 25.73 9.54
CA ILE A 241 5.99 24.47 10.24
C ILE A 241 7.45 24.51 10.66
N ASN A 242 7.70 24.21 11.93
CA ASN A 242 9.05 24.13 12.46
C ASN A 242 9.87 23.10 11.64
N PRO A 243 11.04 23.48 11.08
CA PRO A 243 11.89 22.57 10.30
C PRO A 243 12.29 21.32 11.09
N MET A 244 12.41 21.43 12.42
CA MET A 244 12.68 20.30 13.31
C MET A 244 11.58 19.23 13.21
N THR A 245 10.31 19.63 13.09
CA THR A 245 9.18 18.70 12.92
C THR A 245 9.25 17.99 11.58
N LEU A 246 9.58 18.72 10.50
CA LEU A 246 9.72 18.13 9.16
C LEU A 246 10.87 17.10 9.12
N ASN A 247 11.97 17.39 9.80
CA ASN A 247 13.11 16.50 9.94
C ASN A 247 12.76 15.26 10.79
N ALA A 248 12.03 15.44 11.88
CA ALA A 248 11.52 14.34 12.70
C ALA A 248 10.59 13.42 11.90
N MET A 249 9.75 13.97 11.02
CA MET A 249 8.89 13.18 10.13
C MET A 249 9.68 12.30 9.16
N VAL A 250 10.74 12.83 8.53
CA VAL A 250 11.59 12.04 7.61
C VAL A 250 12.28 10.90 8.35
N LEU A 251 12.92 11.23 9.46
CA LEU A 251 13.70 10.26 10.23
C LEU A 251 12.81 9.18 10.84
N SER A 252 11.65 9.56 11.38
CA SER A 252 10.66 8.59 11.90
C SER A 252 10.08 7.71 10.81
N ALA A 253 9.84 8.24 9.61
CA ALA A 253 9.40 7.43 8.48
C ALA A 253 10.45 6.41 8.04
N ALA A 254 11.72 6.82 7.91
CA ALA A 254 12.82 5.91 7.58
C ALA A 254 13.02 4.84 8.66
N PHE A 255 12.95 5.23 9.93
CA PHE A 255 13.01 4.29 11.05
C PHE A 255 11.85 3.29 11.04
N ALA A 256 10.62 3.75 10.80
CA ALA A 256 9.45 2.88 10.70
C ALA A 256 9.54 1.91 9.50
N ALA A 257 10.07 2.37 8.36
CA ALA A 257 10.33 1.51 7.20
C ALA A 257 11.40 0.45 7.51
N PHE A 258 12.51 0.84 8.14
CA PHE A 258 13.54 -0.10 8.62
C PHE A 258 12.97 -1.11 9.61
N ALA A 259 12.24 -0.66 10.63
CA ALA A 259 11.61 -1.50 11.63
C ALA A 259 10.61 -2.49 11.02
N SER A 260 9.82 -2.02 10.06
CA SER A 260 8.92 -2.86 9.28
C SER A 260 9.67 -3.98 8.56
N MET A 261 10.73 -3.66 7.81
CA MET A 261 11.53 -4.64 7.06
C MET A 261 12.24 -5.63 7.99
N LEU A 262 12.77 -5.16 9.13
CA LEU A 262 13.45 -6.01 10.11
C LEU A 262 12.49 -7.06 10.70
N LEU A 263 11.29 -6.63 11.11
CA LEU A 263 10.26 -7.52 11.66
C LEU A 263 9.72 -8.49 10.61
N HIS A 264 9.52 -8.03 9.36
CA HIS A 264 9.07 -8.91 8.28
C HIS A 264 10.12 -9.91 7.87
N CYS A 265 11.39 -9.50 7.80
CA CYS A 265 12.49 -10.38 7.43
C CYS A 265 12.61 -11.54 8.41
N ARG A 266 12.49 -11.27 9.73
CA ARG A 266 12.36 -12.30 10.77
C ARG A 266 11.17 -13.21 10.51
N TYR A 267 9.99 -12.66 10.26
CA TYR A 267 8.76 -13.43 9.99
C TYR A 267 8.96 -14.40 8.82
N VAL A 268 9.53 -13.92 7.72
CA VAL A 268 9.79 -14.71 6.51
C VAL A 268 10.86 -15.78 6.77
N ALA A 269 11.94 -15.44 7.47
CA ALA A 269 13.05 -16.36 7.73
C ALA A 269 12.69 -17.53 8.66
N TYR A 270 11.75 -17.33 9.61
CA TYR A 270 11.50 -18.29 10.69
C TYR A 270 10.07 -18.85 10.77
N ILE A 271 9.06 -18.12 10.30
CA ILE A 271 7.66 -18.50 10.51
C ILE A 271 7.06 -19.01 9.20
N CYS A 272 7.14 -18.23 8.12
CA CYS A 272 6.56 -18.61 6.85
C CYS A 272 7.33 -18.02 5.68
N ASN A 273 8.02 -18.89 4.94
CA ASN A 273 8.68 -18.50 3.68
C ASN A 273 7.64 -18.33 2.55
N ASP A 274 6.54 -19.07 2.62
CA ASP A 274 5.57 -19.07 1.54
C ASP A 274 4.70 -17.80 1.54
N PRO A 275 4.49 -17.20 0.36
CA PRO A 275 3.60 -16.06 0.25
C PRO A 275 2.18 -16.43 0.68
N PRO A 276 1.36 -15.48 1.17
CA PRO A 276 -0.01 -15.76 1.50
C PRO A 276 -0.72 -16.31 0.26
N VAL A 277 -1.39 -17.44 0.44
CA VAL A 277 -2.30 -18.00 -0.54
C VAL A 277 -3.37 -16.95 -0.74
N GLN A 278 -3.33 -16.28 -1.89
CA GLN A 278 -4.47 -15.50 -2.33
C GLN A 278 -5.59 -16.52 -2.44
N ARG A 279 -6.49 -16.52 -1.46
CA ARG A 279 -7.80 -17.14 -1.67
C ARG A 279 -8.29 -16.42 -2.91
N HIS A 280 -8.33 -17.16 -4.03
CA HIS A 280 -9.11 -16.72 -5.17
C HIS A 280 -10.50 -16.55 -4.56
N GLN A 281 -10.85 -15.31 -4.23
CA GLN A 281 -12.24 -15.00 -3.96
C GLN A 281 -12.91 -15.53 -5.22
N PRO A 282 -13.78 -16.54 -5.11
CA PRO A 282 -14.50 -17.02 -6.27
C PRO A 282 -15.05 -15.75 -6.87
N LYS A 283 -14.60 -15.46 -8.11
CA LYS A 283 -15.04 -14.28 -8.85
C LYS A 283 -16.54 -14.38 -8.67
N SER A 284 -17.12 -13.46 -7.88
CA SER A 284 -18.53 -13.53 -7.59
C SER A 284 -19.12 -13.36 -8.96
N GLU A 285 -19.43 -14.49 -9.58
CA GLU A 285 -20.21 -14.56 -10.78
C GLU A 285 -21.39 -13.75 -10.34
N THR A 286 -21.47 -12.54 -10.90
CA THR A 286 -22.63 -11.70 -10.76
C THR A 286 -23.71 -12.62 -11.26
N VAL A 287 -24.35 -13.31 -10.32
CA VAL A 287 -25.64 -13.93 -10.53
C VAL A 287 -26.42 -12.73 -10.95
N VAL A 288 -26.52 -12.58 -12.27
CA VAL A 288 -27.52 -11.75 -12.90
C VAL A 288 -28.76 -12.30 -12.25
N VAL A 289 -29.24 -11.58 -11.25
CA VAL A 289 -30.56 -11.83 -10.70
C VAL A 289 -31.41 -11.51 -11.89
N ASP A 290 -31.72 -12.56 -12.68
CA ASP A 290 -32.67 -12.50 -13.76
C ASP A 290 -33.85 -11.74 -13.17
N GLU A 291 -34.19 -10.64 -13.85
CA GLU A 291 -35.25 -9.74 -13.47
C GLU A 291 -36.43 -10.59 -13.00
N TRP A 292 -36.77 -10.43 -11.73
CA TRP A 292 -37.97 -11.02 -11.17
C TRP A 292 -39.10 -10.65 -12.13
N PRO A 293 -39.78 -11.63 -12.76
CA PRO A 293 -40.79 -11.32 -13.77
C PRO A 293 -41.79 -10.39 -13.10
N ALA A 294 -41.99 -9.22 -13.71
CA ALA A 294 -42.98 -8.26 -13.28
C ALA A 294 -44.28 -9.04 -13.08
N GLN A 295 -44.67 -9.24 -11.82
CA GLN A 295 -45.98 -9.76 -11.50
C GLN A 295 -46.95 -8.81 -12.15
N ALA A 296 -47.67 -9.34 -13.14
CA ALA A 296 -48.83 -8.70 -13.71
C ALA A 296 -49.64 -8.12 -12.56
N THR A 297 -49.76 -6.81 -12.54
CA THR A 297 -50.74 -6.08 -11.74
C THR A 297 -52.11 -6.54 -12.20
N GLY A 298 -52.55 -7.67 -11.66
CA GLY A 298 -53.95 -8.03 -11.60
C GLY A 298 -54.62 -6.95 -10.78
N GLU A 299 -55.38 -6.12 -11.50
CA GLU A 299 -56.36 -5.17 -11.01
C GLU A 299 -57.26 -5.87 -9.98
N VAL A 300 -56.98 -5.63 -8.70
CA VAL A 300 -57.89 -6.00 -7.61
C VAL A 300 -58.78 -4.79 -7.41
N ASP A 301 -59.99 -4.86 -7.95
CA ASP A 301 -61.09 -3.96 -7.64
C ASP A 301 -61.34 -3.97 -6.14
N PHE A 302 -60.99 -2.87 -5.48
CA PHE A 302 -61.39 -2.62 -4.09
C PHE A 302 -62.79 -1.99 -4.13
N PRO A 303 -63.80 -2.61 -3.50
CA PRO A 303 -65.14 -2.02 -3.43
C PRO A 303 -65.08 -0.73 -2.62
N ALA A 304 -65.47 0.36 -3.29
CA ALA A 304 -65.65 1.68 -2.70
C ALA A 304 -66.95 1.68 -1.88
N GLU A 305 -66.87 1.33 -0.59
CA GLU A 305 -67.91 1.71 0.35
C GLU A 305 -67.39 1.74 1.78
N ALA A 306 -67.81 2.81 2.48
CA ALA A 306 -67.97 2.93 3.92
C ALA A 306 -66.86 3.57 4.77
N ILE A 307 -67.15 4.84 5.12
CA ILE A 307 -67.04 5.47 6.46
C ILE A 307 -65.66 6.09 6.77
N ALA A 308 -65.44 7.40 6.64
CA ALA A 308 -66.04 8.58 7.33
C ALA A 308 -65.49 8.84 8.75
N ALA A 309 -65.16 10.12 8.99
CA ALA A 309 -64.71 10.78 10.23
C ALA A 309 -63.29 10.38 10.69
N GLU A 310 -62.36 11.28 11.03
CA GLU A 310 -62.53 12.50 11.80
C GLU A 310 -61.35 13.46 11.54
N ALA A 311 -61.67 14.75 11.47
CA ALA A 311 -60.76 15.86 11.20
C ALA A 311 -60.25 16.47 12.51
N VAL A 312 -58.94 16.77 12.62
CA VAL A 312 -58.44 17.91 13.42
C VAL A 312 -57.22 18.57 12.76
N VAL A 313 -57.55 19.69 12.13
CA VAL A 313 -56.86 20.99 11.97
C VAL A 313 -55.51 21.23 12.68
N ALA A 314 -54.53 21.73 11.90
CA ALA A 314 -53.69 22.91 12.17
C ALA A 314 -52.77 23.11 10.94
N GLU A 315 -53.12 23.87 9.91
CA GLU A 315 -53.09 25.34 9.81
C GLU A 315 -51.82 25.98 10.41
N VAL A 316 -50.89 26.43 9.55
CA VAL A 316 -50.43 27.84 9.45
C VAL A 316 -49.55 27.98 8.20
N ASP A 317 -50.17 28.60 7.20
CA ASP A 317 -49.72 29.66 6.29
C ASP A 317 -48.25 29.97 5.95
N SER A 318 -48.06 30.15 4.63
CA SER A 318 -47.56 31.36 3.92
C SER A 318 -46.35 31.19 2.96
N VAL A 319 -46.62 30.81 1.68
CA VAL A 319 -46.72 31.70 0.48
C VAL A 319 -45.74 32.91 0.40
N PRO A 320 -45.21 33.35 -0.77
CA PRO A 320 -44.93 32.63 -2.03
C PRO A 320 -43.76 33.22 -2.91
N ASP A 321 -43.68 32.67 -4.14
CA ASP A 321 -43.38 33.30 -5.45
C ASP A 321 -42.05 34.02 -5.75
N LYS A 322 -41.41 33.58 -6.84
CA LYS A 322 -41.38 34.28 -8.16
C LYS A 322 -40.50 33.51 -9.15
N ALA A 323 -41.09 33.03 -10.25
CA ALA A 323 -41.18 33.69 -11.57
C ALA A 323 -39.89 33.59 -12.40
N THR A 324 -39.85 32.63 -13.34
CA THR A 324 -39.89 32.83 -14.81
C THR A 324 -38.89 33.83 -15.39
N THR A 325 -37.98 33.36 -16.26
CA THR A 325 -37.94 33.89 -17.64
C THR A 325 -37.31 32.91 -18.63
N ARG A 326 -37.91 32.94 -19.82
CA ARG A 326 -37.70 32.17 -21.03
C ARG A 326 -37.13 33.13 -22.06
N THR A 327 -36.09 32.77 -22.84
CA THR A 327 -35.85 33.44 -24.13
C THR A 327 -35.25 32.47 -25.16
N LYS A 328 -35.80 32.62 -26.38
CA LYS A 328 -35.70 31.86 -27.63
C LYS A 328 -34.41 32.17 -28.42
N ALA A 329 -33.85 31.17 -29.13
CA ALA A 329 -33.84 30.96 -30.61
C ALA A 329 -32.81 31.85 -31.37
N ASN A 330 -31.79 31.25 -31.99
CA ASN A 330 -31.68 30.79 -33.39
C ASN A 330 -30.71 31.67 -34.20
N SER A 331 -29.60 31.09 -34.68
CA SER A 331 -29.15 31.28 -36.07
C SER A 331 -28.13 30.20 -36.47
N SER A 332 -28.36 29.71 -37.68
CA SER A 332 -27.69 28.70 -38.52
C SER A 332 -26.23 28.95 -38.88
N GLY A 333 -25.51 27.86 -39.18
CA GLY A 333 -24.30 27.82 -40.01
C GLY A 333 -23.60 26.46 -39.97
N GLU A 334 -23.66 25.72 -41.08
CA GLU A 334 -22.96 24.46 -41.41
C GLU A 334 -21.41 24.64 -41.29
N GLU A 335 -20.52 23.66 -41.06
CA GLU A 335 -20.28 22.38 -41.73
C GLU A 335 -19.43 21.44 -40.83
N GLU A 336 -19.72 20.13 -40.95
CA GLU A 336 -18.79 18.99 -41.05
C GLU A 336 -17.46 18.95 -40.25
N SER A 337 -17.36 18.05 -39.25
CA SER A 337 -16.42 16.92 -39.28
C SER A 337 -16.51 16.06 -38.02
N GLN A 338 -16.35 14.76 -38.24
CA GLN A 338 -16.67 13.64 -37.38
C GLN A 338 -15.57 13.35 -36.35
N ALA A 339 -15.95 13.11 -35.09
CA ALA A 339 -15.41 12.05 -34.23
C ALA A 339 -16.05 12.11 -32.83
N ALA A 340 -17.19 11.42 -32.70
CA ALA A 340 -17.72 10.89 -31.45
C ALA A 340 -16.73 9.83 -30.90
N THR A 341 -16.58 9.48 -29.62
CA THR A 341 -17.38 9.55 -28.38
C THR A 341 -16.49 8.78 -27.36
N THR A 342 -16.45 8.93 -26.04
CA THR A 342 -17.10 9.78 -25.03
C THR A 342 -16.33 9.55 -23.74
N ALA A 343 -15.98 10.62 -23.04
CA ALA A 343 -15.72 10.57 -21.61
C ALA A 343 -17.06 10.58 -20.85
N ARG A 344 -17.21 9.78 -19.79
CA ARG A 344 -18.24 10.02 -18.77
C ARG A 344 -17.78 9.64 -17.37
N LYS A 345 -17.29 10.68 -16.67
CA LYS A 345 -17.67 11.15 -15.33
C LYS A 345 -18.37 10.19 -14.34
N THR A 346 -17.67 10.01 -13.20
CA THR A 346 -18.10 10.14 -11.78
C THR A 346 -19.35 9.42 -11.28
N ALA A 347 -19.20 8.67 -10.17
CA ALA A 347 -19.90 8.94 -8.92
C ALA A 347 -19.33 8.10 -7.75
N THR A 348 -18.84 8.80 -6.73
CA THR A 348 -18.74 8.37 -5.34
C THR A 348 -20.12 8.05 -4.77
N ARG A 349 -20.26 6.97 -3.98
CA ARG A 349 -21.25 6.94 -2.89
C ARG A 349 -20.90 5.93 -1.81
N ASP A 350 -20.63 6.47 -0.62
CA ASP A 350 -20.71 5.82 0.68
C ASP A 350 -22.09 5.20 0.92
N ALA A 351 -22.12 3.99 1.49
CA ALA A 351 -23.20 3.56 2.38
C ALA A 351 -22.72 2.39 3.24
N GLY A 352 -22.59 2.65 4.54
CA GLY A 352 -22.34 1.63 5.54
C GLY A 352 -23.53 0.69 5.73
N SER A 353 -23.25 -0.52 6.21
CA SER A 353 -24.25 -1.34 6.89
C SER A 353 -23.58 -2.21 7.94
N LYS A 354 -23.72 -1.77 9.19
CA LYS A 354 -23.61 -2.62 10.38
C LYS A 354 -24.79 -3.59 10.36
N ARG A 355 -24.56 -4.90 10.40
CA ARG A 355 -25.59 -5.84 10.87
C ARG A 355 -25.03 -6.89 11.83
N LYS A 356 -25.44 -6.73 13.10
CA LYS A 356 -25.36 -7.69 14.19
C LYS A 356 -26.25 -8.90 13.92
N SER A 357 -25.78 -10.09 14.30
CA SER A 357 -26.55 -11.31 14.62
C SER A 357 -25.52 -12.31 15.17
N LYS A 358 -25.32 -12.57 16.47
CA LYS A 358 -26.16 -13.00 17.61
C LYS A 358 -26.75 -14.42 17.44
N ARG A 359 -26.33 -15.31 18.37
CA ARG A 359 -26.85 -16.66 18.72
C ARG A 359 -26.40 -17.80 17.77
N ARG A 360 -25.93 -18.96 18.25
CA ARG A 360 -26.40 -19.77 19.39
C ARG A 360 -25.26 -20.58 20.03
N ARG A 361 -25.25 -20.64 21.37
CA ARG A 361 -24.60 -21.64 22.23
C ARG A 361 -25.71 -22.44 22.92
N LYS A 362 -25.41 -23.68 23.33
CA LYS A 362 -26.24 -24.75 23.94
C LYS A 362 -26.72 -25.77 22.89
N ALA A 363 -26.59 -27.08 23.06
CA ALA A 363 -26.04 -27.93 24.12
C ALA A 363 -25.89 -29.36 23.55
N ALA A 364 -24.87 -30.09 23.98
CA ALA A 364 -24.84 -31.53 24.27
C ALA A 364 -23.51 -31.80 24.96
#